data_AF-A0A165WUR8-F1
#
_entry.id   AF-A0A165WUR8-F1
#
_cell.length_a   1.000
_cell.length_b   1.000
_cell.length_c   1.000
_cell.angle_alpha   90.00
_cell.angle_beta   90.00
_cell.angle_gamma   90.00
#
_symmetry.space_group_name_H-M   'P 1'
#
loop_
_entity.id
_entity.type
_entity.pdbx_description
1 polymer ?
#
loop_
_entity_poly.entity_id
_entity_poly.type
_entity_poly.pdbx_seq_one_letter_code
_entity_poly.pdbx_strand_id
1 'polypeptide(L)' 'PAFVYKILGTAPPSPIPHDLPLSALGAEDGFIHLSNAQQVPITADLFFASSARLWLLKISSEKAQ' A
#
# COMPACT_ATOMS: atom_id res chain seq x y z
N PRO A 1 -8.18 13.30 -0.57
CA PRO A 1 -6.97 13.50 -1.43
C PRO A 1 -7.26 12.95 -2.83
N ALA A 2 -6.60 13.42 -3.89
CA ALA A 2 -6.84 12.89 -5.26
C ALA A 2 -6.30 11.45 -5.43
N PHE A 3 -5.28 11.09 -4.65
CA PHE A 3 -4.67 9.77 -4.66
C PHE A 3 -4.47 9.23 -3.26
N VAL A 4 -4.55 7.92 -3.16
CA VAL A 4 -4.13 7.10 -2.01
C VAL A 4 -3.07 6.10 -2.49
N TYR A 5 -2.31 5.58 -1.55
CA TYR A 5 -1.12 4.80 -1.82
C TYR A 5 -1.14 3.50 -1.03
N LYS A 6 -0.86 2.39 -1.71
CA LYS A 6 -0.50 1.13 -1.05
C LYS A 6 1.01 0.98 -1.06
N ILE A 7 1.60 0.80 0.13
CA ILE A 7 3.03 0.54 0.30
C ILE A 7 3.24 -0.98 0.25
N LEU A 8 4.23 -1.41 -0.54
CA LEU A 8 4.64 -2.80 -0.69
C LEU A 8 6.14 -2.93 -0.37
N GLY A 9 6.49 -3.97 0.38
CA GLY A 9 7.89 -4.33 0.68
C GLY A 9 8.58 -5.06 -0.47
N THR A 10 7.81 -5.59 -1.43
CA THR A 10 8.29 -6.30 -2.61
C THR A 10 7.68 -5.71 -3.88
N ALA A 11 8.32 -6.00 -5.01
CA ALA A 11 7.80 -5.65 -6.31
C ALA A 11 6.40 -6.26 -6.52
N PRO A 12 5.39 -5.49 -6.96
CA PRO A 12 4.15 -6.07 -7.45
C PRO A 12 4.46 -6.88 -8.73
N PRO A 13 3.72 -7.98 -8.97
CA PRO A 13 3.85 -8.72 -10.21
C PRO A 13 3.43 -7.87 -11.42
N SER A 14 3.93 -8.24 -12.59
CA SER A 14 3.61 -7.59 -13.87
C SER A 14 2.94 -8.61 -14.81
N PRO A 15 1.70 -8.36 -15.28
CA PRO A 15 0.86 -7.20 -14.99
C PRO A 15 0.38 -7.18 -13.53
N ILE A 16 -0.02 -6.00 -13.05
CA ILE A 16 -0.62 -5.86 -11.71
C ILE A 16 -1.89 -6.72 -11.67
N PRO A 17 -2.07 -7.56 -10.64
CA PRO A 17 -3.21 -8.47 -10.56
C PRO A 17 -4.49 -7.66 -10.34
N HIS A 18 -5.61 -8.22 -10.78
CA HIS A 18 -6.93 -7.61 -10.56
C HIS A 18 -7.22 -7.46 -9.06
N ASP A 19 -6.85 -8.48 -8.28
CA ASP A 19 -7.03 -8.51 -6.84
C ASP A 19 -5.67 -8.44 -6.15
N LEU A 20 -5.50 -7.45 -5.27
CA LEU A 20 -4.35 -7.41 -4.37
C LEU A 20 -4.63 -8.33 -3.18
N PRO A 21 -3.79 -9.34 -2.92
CA PRO A 21 -3.95 -10.15 -1.72
C PRO A 21 -3.79 -9.27 -0.48
N LEU A 22 -4.65 -9.49 0.51
CA LEU A 22 -4.52 -8.83 1.81
C LEU A 22 -3.16 -9.18 2.41
N SER A 23 -2.42 -8.17 2.86
CA SER A 23 -1.27 -8.39 3.75
C SER A 23 -1.75 -9.10 5.01
N ALA A 24 -0.88 -9.83 5.71
CA ALA A 24 -1.24 -10.52 6.96
C ALA A 24 -1.99 -9.61 7.95
N LEU A 25 -1.52 -8.37 8.13
CA LEU A 25 -2.19 -7.33 8.93
C LEU A 25 -3.58 -6.96 8.39
N GLY A 26 -3.73 -6.86 7.06
CA GLY A 26 -5.01 -6.51 6.45
C GLY A 26 -6.02 -7.66 6.49
N ALA A 27 -5.55 -8.90 6.56
CA ALA A 27 -6.41 -10.07 6.73
C ALA A 27 -6.97 -10.15 8.16
N GLU A 28 -6.20 -9.73 9.16
CA GLU A 28 -6.66 -9.60 10.55
C GLU A 28 -7.68 -8.47 10.70
N ASP A 29 -7.41 -7.32 10.07
CA ASP A 29 -8.28 -6.13 10.17
C ASP A 29 -9.51 -6.19 9.25
N GLY A 30 -9.49 -7.04 8.23
CA GLY A 30 -10.58 -7.20 7.24
C GLY A 30 -10.63 -6.12 6.16
N PHE A 31 -9.61 -5.27 6.02
CA PHE A 31 -9.52 -4.23 4.99
C PHE A 31 -8.09 -3.96 4.51
N ILE A 32 -7.97 -3.28 3.36
CA ILE A 32 -6.67 -2.86 2.80
C ILE A 32 -6.26 -1.53 3.43
N HIS A 33 -5.12 -1.53 4.13
CA HIS A 33 -4.48 -0.31 4.59
C HIS A 33 -3.94 0.53 3.42
N LEU A 34 -4.42 1.77 3.31
CA LEU A 34 -3.99 2.77 2.34
C LEU A 34 -3.55 4.04 3.07
N SER A 35 -2.54 4.72 2.52
CA SER A 35 -1.98 5.96 3.05
C SER A 35 -2.23 7.11 2.08
N ASN A 36 -2.48 8.32 2.57
CA ASN A 36 -2.32 9.52 1.75
C ASN A 36 -0.81 9.86 1.59
N ALA A 37 -0.47 10.81 0.71
CA ALA A 37 0.92 11.15 0.41
C ALA A 37 1.74 11.58 1.64
N GLN A 38 1.13 12.27 2.60
CA GLN A 38 1.81 12.73 3.82
C GLN A 38 2.03 11.59 4.82
N GLN A 39 1.16 10.58 4.80
CA GLN A 39 1.26 9.39 5.65
C GLN A 39 2.30 8.39 5.15
N VAL A 40 2.61 8.36 3.84
CA VAL A 40 3.56 7.39 3.24
C VAL A 40 4.88 7.27 4.02
N PRO A 41 5.63 8.36 4.30
CA PRO A 41 6.89 8.24 5.03
C PRO A 41 6.70 7.70 6.45
N ILE A 42 5.65 8.11 7.15
CA ILE A 42 5.35 7.66 8.52
C ILE A 42 5.01 6.17 8.54
N THR A 43 4.13 5.72 7.63
CA THR A 43 3.77 4.31 7.50
C THR A 43 4.99 3.46 7.08
N ALA A 44 5.85 3.98 6.20
CA ALA A 44 7.10 3.30 5.82
C ALA A 44 8.02 3.10 7.03
N ASP A 45 8.20 4.13 7.86
CA ASP A 45 9.04 4.06 9.05
C ASP A 45 8.49 3.06 10.09
N LEU A 46 7.17 3.04 10.30
CA LEU A 46 6.53 2.16 11.28
C LEU A 46 6.53 0.68 10.88
N PHE A 47 6.27 0.38 9.61
CA PHE A 47 5.98 -1.00 9.17
C PHE A 47 7.04 -1.58 8.24
N PHE A 48 7.95 -0.76 7.72
CA PHE A 48 8.93 -1.17 6.72
C PHE A 48 10.36 -0.69 7.03
N ALA A 49 10.67 -0.38 8.30
CA ALA A 49 11.99 0.12 8.72
C ALA A 49 13.19 -0.74 8.26
N SER A 50 13.00 -2.06 8.10
CA SER A 50 14.05 -2.97 7.64
C SER A 50 14.20 -3.06 6.11
N SER A 51 13.31 -2.41 5.35
CA SER A 51 13.28 -2.49 3.89
C SER A 51 14.13 -1.41 3.25
N ALA A 52 15.19 -1.80 2.53
CA ALA A 52 16.04 -0.86 1.78
C ALA A 52 15.35 -0.29 0.51
N ARG A 53 14.26 -0.89 0.07
CA ARG A 53 13.49 -0.47 -1.10
C ARG A 53 12.01 -0.73 -0.86
N LEU A 54 11.19 0.23 -1.25
CA LEU A 54 9.74 0.14 -1.21
C LEU A 54 9.13 0.41 -2.59
N TRP A 55 7.92 -0.11 -2.77
CA TRP A 55 7.13 0.10 -3.96
C TRP A 55 5.81 0.74 -3.56
N LEU A 56 5.33 1.67 -4.38
CA LEU A 56 4.10 2.42 -4.14
C LEU A 56 3.14 2.19 -5.29
N LEU A 57 1.96 1.64 -4.99
CA LEU A 57 0.83 1.67 -5.91
C LEU A 57 0.06 2.97 -5.69
N LYS A 58 0.05 3.84 -6.70
CA LYS A 58 -0.72 5.08 -6.69
C LYS A 58 -2.11 4.83 -7.25
N ILE A 59 -3.13 5.03 -6.43
CA ILE A 59 -4.52 4.71 -6.74
C ILE A 59 -5.32 6.02 -6.70
N SER A 60 -6.16 6.26 -7.71
CA SER A 60 -7.12 7.38 -7.66
C SER A 60 -8.08 7.14 -6.50
N SER A 61 -8.25 8.11 -5.62
CA SER A 61 -9.16 7.94 -4.47
C SER A 61 -10.60 7.68 -4.91
N GLU A 62 -11.03 8.25 -6.04
CA GLU A 62 -12.34 7.99 -6.64
C GLU A 62 -12.54 6.51 -7.00
N LYS A 63 -11.48 5.80 -7.38
CA LYS A 63 -11.53 4.37 -7.72
C LYS A 63 -11.33 3.45 -6.51
N ALA A 64 -11.02 4.01 -5.35
CA ALA A 64 -10.77 3.28 -4.12
C ALA A 64 -11.96 3.33 -3.14
N GLN A 65 -13.03 4.05 -3.51
CA GLN A 65 -14.33 4.07 -2.84
C GLN A 65 -15.21 2.95 -3.36
#